data_AF-A0A538P2T8-F1
#
_entry.id   AF-A0A538P2T8-F1
#
_cell.length_a   1.000
_cell.length_b   1.000
_cell.length_c   1.000
_cell.angle_alpha   90.00
_cell.angle_beta   90.00
_cell.angle_gamma   90.00
#
_symmetry.space_group_name_H-M   'P 1'
#
loop_
_entity.id
_entity.type
_entity.pdbx_description
1 polymer ?
#
loop_
_entity_poly.entity_id
_entity_poly.type
_entity_poly.pdbx_seq_one_letter_code
_entity_poly.pdbx_strand_id
1 'polypeptide(L)'
;MVLPDGEIVWLGAKPDGGEEVAGYDLRGAVIGSEGMFGVVTRVLVRLVRAPQAYKTLLGVFESVDDASQTVSDIIAAGIVPGALEMMDQLITQAVEAAYQFGFPLDAGALLIVELDGLAAGLEEQSGRIVEICRKNRAREVRVAKDEAERARLWK
;
A
#
# COMPACT_ATOMS: atom_id res chain seq x y z
N MET A 1 -17.20 19.25 -9.85
CA MET A 1 -18.04 19.04 -8.65
C MET A 1 -19.32 19.84 -8.84
N VAL A 2 -20.44 19.37 -8.28
CA VAL A 2 -21.71 20.09 -8.23
C VAL A 2 -21.91 20.60 -6.80
N LEU A 3 -22.11 21.90 -6.64
CA LEU A 3 -22.38 22.56 -5.36
C LEU A 3 -23.85 22.39 -4.92
N PRO A 4 -24.20 22.67 -3.66
CA PRO A 4 -25.57 22.51 -3.15
C PRO A 4 -26.63 23.33 -3.91
N ASP A 5 -26.24 24.45 -4.51
CA ASP A 5 -27.10 25.29 -5.35
C ASP A 5 -27.19 24.81 -6.81
N GLY A 6 -26.51 23.71 -7.14
CA GLY A 6 -26.45 23.14 -8.49
C GLY A 6 -25.35 23.70 -9.37
N GLU A 7 -24.54 24.68 -8.90
CA GLU A 7 -23.42 25.21 -9.67
C GLU A 7 -22.38 24.11 -9.94
N ILE A 8 -21.87 24.05 -11.17
CA ILE A 8 -20.81 23.13 -11.55
C ILE A 8 -19.47 23.86 -11.52
N VAL A 9 -18.58 23.40 -10.64
CA VAL A 9 -17.23 23.95 -10.48
C VAL A 9 -16.14 22.92 -10.83
N TRP A 10 -15.00 23.41 -11.31
CA TRP A 10 -13.78 22.63 -11.51
C TRP A 10 -12.66 23.17 -10.62
N LEU A 11 -11.97 22.28 -9.90
CA LEU A 11 -10.98 22.64 -8.88
C LEU A 11 -9.61 22.05 -9.21
N GLY A 12 -8.54 22.80 -8.95
CA GLY A 12 -7.16 22.42 -9.27
C GLY A 12 -6.76 22.72 -10.72
N ALA A 13 -5.79 21.96 -11.23
CA ALA A 13 -5.30 22.07 -12.61
C ALA A 13 -6.42 22.08 -13.66
N LYS A 14 -6.22 22.82 -14.74
CA LYS A 14 -7.20 22.93 -15.83
C LYS A 14 -7.57 21.56 -16.42
N PRO A 15 -8.80 21.38 -16.95
CA PRO A 15 -9.25 20.11 -17.53
C PRO A 15 -8.40 19.57 -18.70
N ASP A 16 -7.57 20.43 -19.30
CA ASP A 16 -6.60 20.05 -20.35
C ASP A 16 -5.32 19.39 -19.79
N GLY A 17 -5.22 19.22 -18.47
CA GLY A 17 -4.03 18.66 -17.81
C GLY A 17 -2.87 19.63 -17.72
N GLY A 18 -3.11 20.93 -17.95
CA GLY A 18 -2.13 21.99 -17.83
C GLY A 18 -1.77 22.36 -16.39
N GLU A 19 -1.23 23.57 -16.22
CA GLU A 19 -0.71 24.04 -14.94
C GLU A 19 -1.81 24.22 -13.87
N GLU A 20 -1.38 24.14 -12.60
CA GLU A 20 -2.22 24.45 -11.45
C GLU A 20 -2.75 25.89 -11.53
N VAL A 21 -4.01 26.06 -11.15
CA VAL A 21 -4.63 27.40 -11.11
C VAL A 21 -4.05 28.15 -9.91
N ALA A 22 -3.59 29.38 -10.13
CA ALA A 22 -3.09 30.23 -9.05
C ALA A 22 -4.17 30.50 -7.99
N GLY A 23 -3.80 30.48 -6.71
CA GLY A 23 -4.71 30.73 -5.60
C GLY A 23 -4.65 29.62 -4.54
N TYR A 24 -5.75 29.45 -3.81
CA TYR A 24 -5.87 28.41 -2.78
C TYR A 24 -6.07 27.02 -3.39
N ASP A 25 -5.50 25.99 -2.75
CA ASP A 25 -5.76 24.60 -3.10
C ASP A 25 -7.14 24.15 -2.61
N LEU A 26 -8.19 24.62 -3.29
CA LEU A 26 -9.57 24.22 -3.01
C LEU A 26 -9.81 22.74 -3.32
N ARG A 27 -9.01 22.13 -4.22
CA ARG A 27 -9.05 20.69 -4.45
C ARG A 27 -8.65 19.95 -3.16
N GLY A 28 -7.58 20.38 -2.51
CA GLY A 28 -7.12 19.82 -1.23
C GLY A 28 -8.18 19.88 -0.13
N ALA A 29 -8.97 20.96 -0.07
CA ALA A 29 -10.09 21.08 0.88
C ALA A 29 -11.27 20.12 0.59
N VAL A 30 -11.46 19.72 -0.67
CA VAL A 30 -12.55 18.83 -1.09
C VAL A 30 -12.15 17.36 -1.01
N ILE A 31 -10.89 17.01 -1.26
CA ILE A 31 -10.39 15.64 -1.12
C ILE A 31 -10.49 15.23 0.35
N GLY A 32 -11.23 14.13 0.62
CA GLY A 32 -11.51 13.67 1.98
C GLY A 32 -12.70 14.36 2.66
N SER A 33 -13.40 15.27 1.98
CA SER A 33 -14.61 15.92 2.54
C SER A 33 -15.84 15.02 2.62
N GLU A 34 -15.79 13.80 2.07
CA GLU A 34 -16.90 12.83 2.07
C GLU A 34 -18.25 13.39 1.57
N GLY A 35 -18.20 14.37 0.65
CA GLY A 35 -19.39 14.98 0.05
C GLY A 35 -19.98 16.16 0.82
N MET A 36 -19.33 16.61 1.90
CA MET A 36 -19.82 17.72 2.72
C MET A 36 -19.90 19.08 1.98
N PHE A 37 -19.07 19.27 0.95
CA PHE A 37 -19.02 20.51 0.17
C PHE A 37 -19.71 20.42 -1.20
N GLY A 38 -20.24 19.24 -1.57
CA GLY A 38 -20.85 19.00 -2.86
C GLY A 38 -20.54 17.61 -3.41
N VAL A 39 -21.02 17.33 -4.62
CA VAL A 39 -20.90 16.02 -5.27
C VAL A 39 -19.84 16.04 -6.36
N VAL A 40 -18.77 15.26 -6.19
CA VAL A 40 -17.72 15.11 -7.20
C VAL A 40 -18.22 14.22 -8.34
N THR A 41 -18.39 14.79 -9.53
CA THR A 41 -18.95 14.10 -10.70
C THR A 41 -17.91 13.71 -11.76
N ARG A 42 -16.72 14.29 -11.71
CA ARG A 42 -15.61 14.05 -12.63
C ARG A 42 -14.29 14.26 -11.90
N VAL A 43 -13.28 13.50 -12.29
CA VAL A 43 -11.91 13.62 -11.79
C VAL A 43 -10.94 13.56 -12.96
N LEU A 44 -9.86 14.35 -12.88
CA LEU A 44 -8.70 14.22 -13.75
C LEU A 44 -7.56 13.68 -12.89
N VAL A 45 -6.98 12.55 -13.31
CA VAL A 45 -5.90 11.90 -12.59
C VAL A 45 -4.68 11.73 -13.49
N ARG A 46 -3.50 11.85 -12.90
CA ARG A 46 -2.25 11.54 -13.59
C ARG A 46 -2.08 10.03 -13.66
N LEU A 47 -1.96 9.50 -14.87
CA LEU A 47 -1.61 8.09 -15.06
C LEU A 47 -0.10 7.91 -14.88
N VAL A 48 0.26 6.83 -14.21
CA VAL A 48 1.66 6.37 -14.09
C VAL A 48 1.84 5.11 -14.92
N ARG A 49 3.07 4.86 -15.36
CA ARG A 49 3.39 3.65 -16.11
C ARG A 49 3.24 2.43 -15.19
N ALA A 50 2.65 1.36 -15.68
CA ALA A 50 2.65 0.09 -14.98
C ALA A 50 4.10 -0.39 -14.73
N PRO A 51 4.41 -0.92 -13.54
CA PRO A 51 5.73 -1.47 -13.25
C PRO A 51 6.03 -2.70 -14.12
N GLN A 52 7.31 -3.00 -14.32
CA GLN A 52 7.74 -4.14 -15.15
C GLN A 52 7.64 -5.47 -14.40
N ALA A 53 7.81 -5.45 -13.08
CA ALA A 53 7.78 -6.63 -12.23
C ALA A 53 7.34 -6.28 -10.81
N TYR A 54 6.90 -7.31 -10.08
CA TYR A 54 6.53 -7.26 -8.67
C TYR A 54 7.30 -8.33 -7.88
N LYS A 55 7.54 -8.06 -6.59
CA LYS A 55 8.01 -9.04 -5.62
C LYS A 55 7.24 -8.87 -4.32
N THR A 56 6.56 -9.93 -3.90
CA THR A 56 5.73 -9.92 -2.69
C THR A 56 6.35 -10.82 -1.64
N LEU A 57 6.44 -10.32 -0.41
CA LEU A 57 6.97 -11.02 0.75
C LEU A 57 5.91 -11.05 1.84
N LEU A 58 5.88 -12.14 2.60
CA LEU A 58 5.14 -12.27 3.85
C LEU A 58 6.14 -12.51 4.98
N GLY A 59 6.23 -11.57 5.90
CA GLY A 59 6.93 -11.72 7.18
C GLY A 59 5.96 -12.14 8.28
N VAL A 60 6.34 -13.11 9.09
CA VAL A 60 5.56 -13.58 10.23
C VAL A 60 6.32 -13.26 11.52
N PHE A 61 5.66 -12.58 12.45
CA PHE A 61 6.25 -12.07 13.68
C PHE A 61 5.49 -12.53 14.92
N GLU A 62 6.21 -12.64 16.03
CA GLU A 62 5.65 -12.97 17.35
C GLU A 62 5.01 -11.74 18.02
N SER A 63 5.32 -10.52 17.56
CA SER A 63 4.79 -9.27 18.11
C SER A 63 4.53 -8.22 17.03
N VAL A 64 3.57 -7.33 17.30
CA VAL A 64 3.28 -6.15 16.47
C VAL A 64 4.45 -5.16 16.49
N ASP A 65 5.17 -5.07 17.62
CA ASP A 65 6.32 -4.17 17.77
C ASP A 65 7.47 -4.55 16.84
N ASP A 66 7.80 -5.85 16.74
CA ASP A 66 8.85 -6.34 15.83
C ASP A 66 8.46 -6.10 14.34
N ALA A 67 7.19 -6.31 13.99
CA ALA A 67 6.69 -6.03 12.64
C ALA A 67 6.71 -4.51 12.33
N SER A 68 6.33 -3.67 13.29
CA SER A 68 6.34 -2.21 13.14
C SER A 68 7.76 -1.64 13.04
N GLN A 69 8.71 -2.19 13.80
CA GLN A 69 10.11 -1.84 13.70
C GLN A 69 10.69 -2.27 12.34
N THR A 70 10.27 -3.44 11.81
CA THR A 70 10.63 -3.89 10.47
C THR A 70 10.22 -2.86 9.41
N VAL A 71 8.98 -2.35 9.47
CA VAL A 71 8.50 -1.30 8.56
C VAL A 71 9.41 -0.06 8.64
N SER A 72 9.72 0.39 9.85
CA SER A 72 10.58 1.55 10.08
C SER A 72 11.99 1.35 9.49
N ASP A 73 12.58 0.17 9.69
CA ASP A 73 13.92 -0.18 9.20
C ASP A 73 13.95 -0.30 7.66
N ILE A 74 12.89 -0.81 7.02
CA ILE A 74 12.77 -0.86 5.56
C ILE A 74 12.83 0.57 4.97
N ILE A 75 12.02 1.48 5.51
CA ILE A 75 11.98 2.88 5.07
C ILE A 75 13.31 3.58 5.37
N ALA A 76 13.89 3.37 6.56
CA ALA A 76 15.19 3.93 6.93
C ALA A 76 16.34 3.43 6.04
N ALA A 77 16.23 2.22 5.48
CA ALA A 77 17.17 1.68 4.51
C ALA A 77 17.04 2.28 3.09
N GLY A 78 16.13 3.24 2.92
CA GLY A 78 15.85 3.92 1.65
C GLY A 78 15.06 3.04 0.66
N ILE A 79 14.45 1.97 1.13
CA ILE A 79 13.62 1.09 0.32
C ILE A 79 12.18 1.55 0.49
N VAL A 80 11.51 1.94 -0.59
CA VAL A 80 10.11 2.37 -0.59
C VAL A 80 9.30 1.34 -1.37
N PRO A 81 8.65 0.39 -0.69
CA PRO A 81 7.79 -0.59 -1.35
C PRO A 81 6.54 0.07 -1.93
N GLY A 82 5.93 -0.57 -2.93
CA GLY A 82 4.62 -0.19 -3.46
C GLY A 82 3.50 -0.38 -2.43
N ALA A 83 3.64 -1.37 -1.54
CA ALA A 83 2.77 -1.56 -0.40
C ALA A 83 3.48 -2.19 0.81
N LEU A 84 3.03 -1.83 2.01
CA LEU A 84 3.46 -2.35 3.31
C LEU A 84 2.22 -2.48 4.21
N GLU A 85 1.63 -3.67 4.25
CA GLU A 85 0.39 -3.93 4.97
C GLU A 85 0.65 -4.84 6.16
N MET A 86 0.17 -4.45 7.34
CA MET A 86 0.35 -5.22 8.58
C MET A 86 -1.00 -5.65 9.14
N MET A 87 -1.08 -6.88 9.60
CA MET A 87 -2.23 -7.42 10.32
C MET A 87 -1.78 -7.95 11.66
N ASP A 88 -2.50 -7.60 12.73
CA ASP A 88 -2.29 -8.22 14.03
C ASP A 88 -2.94 -9.62 14.09
N GLN A 89 -2.73 -10.31 15.22
CA GLN A 89 -3.29 -11.63 15.44
C GLN A 89 -4.83 -11.67 15.35
N LEU A 90 -5.53 -10.66 15.86
CA LEU A 90 -6.99 -10.64 15.90
C LEU A 90 -7.58 -10.55 14.49
N ILE A 91 -7.03 -9.65 13.67
CA ILE A 91 -7.40 -9.53 12.26
C ILE A 91 -7.04 -10.81 11.52
N THR A 92 -5.84 -11.37 11.76
CA THR A 92 -5.41 -12.64 11.15
C THR A 92 -6.39 -13.78 11.42
N GLN A 93 -6.86 -13.92 12.67
CA GLN A 93 -7.86 -14.92 13.03
C GLN A 93 -9.20 -14.68 12.35
N ALA A 94 -9.64 -13.42 12.26
CA ALA A 94 -10.91 -13.06 11.62
C ALA A 94 -10.88 -13.36 10.12
N VAL A 95 -9.81 -13.00 9.41
CA VAL A 95 -9.69 -13.25 7.96
C VAL A 95 -9.53 -14.75 7.67
N GLU A 96 -8.79 -15.50 8.48
CA GLU A 96 -8.65 -16.95 8.31
C GLU A 96 -9.97 -17.69 8.55
N ALA A 97 -10.76 -17.25 9.54
CA ALA A 97 -12.09 -17.83 9.80
C ALA A 97 -13.06 -17.63 8.62
N ALA A 98 -12.92 -16.52 7.88
CA ALA A 98 -13.79 -16.20 6.75
C ALA A 98 -13.30 -16.79 5.41
N TYR A 99 -11.98 -16.81 5.17
CA TYR A 99 -11.42 -17.03 3.84
C TYR A 99 -10.36 -18.15 3.76
N GLN A 100 -9.81 -18.60 4.89
CA GLN A 100 -8.86 -19.72 4.97
C GLN A 100 -7.64 -19.56 4.04
N PHE A 101 -6.95 -18.43 4.11
CA PHE A 101 -5.75 -18.17 3.30
C PHE A 101 -4.55 -19.02 3.71
N GLY A 102 -4.61 -19.68 4.88
CA GLY A 102 -3.53 -20.50 5.42
C GLY A 102 -2.50 -19.69 6.19
N PHE A 103 -2.86 -18.51 6.67
CA PHE A 103 -2.06 -17.76 7.60
C PHE A 103 -1.99 -18.45 8.97
N PRO A 104 -0.84 -18.36 9.65
CA PRO A 104 -0.69 -18.96 10.95
C PRO A 104 -1.45 -18.17 12.03
N LEU A 105 -2.42 -18.80 12.67
CA LEU A 105 -3.31 -18.19 13.68
C LEU A 105 -2.61 -17.77 14.98
N ASP A 106 -1.41 -18.29 15.21
CA ASP A 106 -0.55 -18.02 16.36
C ASP A 106 0.45 -16.87 16.09
N ALA A 107 0.46 -16.28 14.89
CA ALA A 107 1.30 -15.12 14.63
C ALA A 107 0.79 -13.90 15.40
N GLY A 108 1.70 -13.23 16.12
CA GLY A 108 1.41 -11.96 16.77
C GLY A 108 1.17 -10.84 15.75
N ALA A 109 1.89 -10.90 14.61
CA ALA A 109 1.65 -10.03 13.47
C ALA A 109 2.11 -10.66 12.14
N LEU A 110 1.46 -10.25 11.06
CA LEU A 110 1.84 -10.53 9.68
C LEU A 110 2.18 -9.21 8.97
N LEU A 111 3.24 -9.20 8.19
CA LEU A 111 3.63 -8.07 7.35
C LEU A 111 3.72 -8.52 5.90
N ILE A 112 2.86 -7.97 5.04
CA ILE A 112 2.91 -8.16 3.59
C ILE A 112 3.67 -6.97 3.00
N VAL A 113 4.73 -7.27 2.26
CA VAL A 113 5.56 -6.27 1.59
C VAL A 113 5.50 -6.51 0.10
N GLU A 114 5.12 -5.49 -0.68
CA GLU A 114 5.14 -5.55 -2.13
C GLU A 114 6.11 -4.52 -2.70
N LEU A 115 7.13 -5.01 -3.38
CA LEU A 115 7.98 -4.21 -4.24
C LEU A 115 7.45 -4.25 -5.66
N ASP A 116 7.47 -3.09 -6.32
CA ASP A 116 7.20 -2.96 -7.74
C ASP A 116 8.23 -2.05 -8.40
N GLY A 117 8.46 -2.24 -9.69
CA GLY A 117 9.34 -1.36 -10.46
C GLY A 117 10.01 -2.04 -11.63
N LEU A 118 11.27 -1.69 -11.87
CA LEU A 118 12.10 -2.33 -12.88
C LEU A 118 12.47 -3.75 -12.42
N ALA A 119 12.44 -4.72 -13.34
CA ALA A 119 12.85 -6.08 -13.02
C ALA A 119 14.32 -6.15 -12.55
N ALA A 120 15.16 -5.26 -13.09
CA ALA A 120 16.53 -5.08 -12.64
C ALA A 120 16.55 -4.42 -11.24
N GLY A 121 17.13 -5.11 -10.27
CA GLY A 121 17.29 -4.62 -8.89
C GLY A 121 16.19 -5.05 -7.91
N LEU A 122 15.04 -5.53 -8.40
CA LEU A 122 13.92 -5.95 -7.54
C LEU A 122 14.28 -7.15 -6.65
N GLU A 123 15.08 -8.08 -7.18
CA GLU A 123 15.57 -9.24 -6.42
C GLU A 123 16.55 -8.82 -5.30
N GLU A 124 17.43 -7.86 -5.58
CA GLU A 124 18.37 -7.32 -4.59
C GLU A 124 17.63 -6.60 -3.46
N GLN A 125 16.65 -5.76 -3.81
CA GLN A 125 15.80 -5.07 -2.83
C GLN A 125 14.99 -6.06 -1.99
N SER A 126 14.39 -7.07 -2.63
CA SER A 126 13.69 -8.16 -1.94
C SER A 126 14.61 -8.87 -0.94
N GLY A 127 15.85 -9.19 -1.35
CA GLY A 127 16.86 -9.79 -0.47
C GLY A 127 17.18 -8.92 0.75
N ARG A 128 17.37 -7.61 0.55
CA ARG A 128 17.59 -6.66 1.65
C ARG A 128 16.41 -6.60 2.61
N ILE A 129 15.17 -6.65 2.11
CA ILE A 129 13.98 -6.69 2.97
C ILE A 129 13.95 -7.99 3.79
N VAL A 130 14.26 -9.14 3.19
CA VAL A 130 14.37 -10.41 3.92
C VAL A 130 15.37 -10.31 5.08
N GLU A 131 16.52 -9.68 4.85
CA GLU A 131 17.52 -9.45 5.90
C GLU A 131 16.99 -8.55 7.02
N ILE A 132 16.28 -7.47 6.67
CA ILE A 132 15.67 -6.56 7.65
C ILE A 132 14.59 -7.27 8.47
N CYS A 133 13.72 -8.07 7.84
CA CYS A 133 12.72 -8.87 8.54
C CYS A 133 13.38 -9.83 9.54
N ARG A 134 14.44 -10.55 9.12
CA ARG A 134 15.18 -11.47 9.99
C ARG A 134 15.87 -10.75 11.15
N LYS A 135 16.47 -9.58 10.89
CA LYS A 135 17.10 -8.74 11.92
C LYS A 135 16.07 -8.31 12.98
N ASN A 136 14.84 -8.05 12.56
CA ASN A 136 13.71 -7.72 13.42
C ASN A 136 12.90 -8.96 13.85
N ARG A 137 13.57 -10.12 14.00
CA ARG A 137 13.00 -11.34 14.61
C ARG A 137 11.78 -11.92 13.89
N ALA A 138 11.64 -11.70 12.58
CA ALA A 138 10.67 -12.47 11.80
C ALA A 138 10.96 -13.96 11.97
N ARG A 139 9.99 -14.73 12.46
CA ARG A 139 10.13 -16.18 12.62
C ARG A 139 10.18 -16.88 11.28
N GLU A 140 9.47 -16.33 10.30
CA GLU A 140 9.38 -16.83 8.94
C GLU A 140 9.30 -15.64 7.98
N VAL A 141 9.99 -15.76 6.85
CA VAL A 141 9.86 -14.83 5.73
C VAL A 141 9.68 -15.63 4.45
N ARG A 142 8.52 -15.48 3.80
CA ARG A 142 8.17 -16.16 2.56
C ARG A 142 8.19 -15.15 1.42
N VAL A 143 8.94 -15.47 0.36
CA VAL A 143 8.92 -14.69 -0.88
C VAL A 143 8.04 -15.44 -1.87
N ALA A 144 7.05 -14.75 -2.46
CA ALA A 144 6.20 -15.32 -3.49
C ALA A 144 7.04 -15.67 -4.73
N LYS A 145 6.90 -16.91 -5.22
CA LYS A 145 7.70 -17.42 -6.34
C LYS A 145 7.11 -17.07 -7.71
N ASP A 146 5.79 -16.89 -7.76
CA ASP A 146 5.05 -16.62 -8.97
C ASP A 146 3.87 -15.66 -8.72
N GLU A 147 3.24 -15.24 -9.81
CA GLU A 147 2.09 -14.33 -9.78
C GLU A 147 0.89 -14.95 -9.02
N ALA A 148 0.74 -16.27 -9.04
CA ALA A 148 -0.37 -16.93 -8.35
C ALA A 148 -0.17 -16.93 -6.83
N GLU A 149 1.06 -17.12 -6.35
CA GLU A 149 1.45 -16.94 -4.94
C GLU A 149 1.28 -15.50 -4.51
N ARG A 150 1.75 -14.54 -5.31
CA ARG A 150 1.55 -13.10 -5.06
C ARG A 150 0.06 -12.78 -4.92
N ALA A 151 -0.75 -13.19 -5.88
CA ALA A 151 -2.18 -12.91 -5.88
C ALA A 151 -2.91 -13.56 -4.69
N ARG A 152 -2.44 -14.71 -4.19
CA ARG A 152 -3.01 -15.34 -2.97
C ARG A 152 -2.76 -14.53 -1.70
N LEU A 153 -1.67 -13.77 -1.62
CA LEU A 153 -1.38 -12.91 -0.48
C LEU A 153 -2.24 -11.64 -0.48
N TRP A 154 -2.77 -11.23 -1.63
CA TRP A 154 -3.55 -10.00 -1.83
C TRP A 154 -5.05 -10.21 -2.08
N LYS A 155 -5.53 -11.46 -1.96
CA LYS A 155 -6.97 -11.76 -2.04
C LYS A 155 -7.64 -11.46 -0.71
#